data_AF-A0A1S3K4K9-F1
#
_entry.id   AF-A0A1S3K4K9-F1
#
_cell.length_a   1.000
_cell.length_b   1.000
_cell.length_c   1.000
_cell.angle_alpha   90.00
_cell.angle_beta   90.00
_cell.angle_gamma   90.00
#
_symmetry.space_group_name_H-M   'P 1'
#
loop_
_entity.id
_entity.type
_entity.pdbx_description
1 polymer ?
#
loop_
_entity_poly.entity_id
_entity_poly.type
_entity_poly.pdbx_seq_one_letter_code
_entity_poly.pdbx_strand_id
1 'polypeptide(L)'
;MNSLCPDKQWQTKLSSAGLVYVHFGKSIIAQLLNKSPEDPITSSIFDKVYENFVEEIDAIDNGISQTDGVPRYHISTTLSSRVSYLNPAWNQGNVDADTRFHKAMEMVGAEFLDRVSYYTDSWLPARTLVEKALAGRFKT
;
A
#
# COMPACT_ATOMS: atom_id res chain seq x y z
N MET A 1 19.51 1.22 14.28
CA MET A 1 18.48 1.29 13.23
C MET A 1 17.17 0.92 13.93
N ASN A 2 16.41 1.92 14.39
CA ASN A 2 15.19 1.68 15.16
C ASN A 2 14.03 1.58 14.18
N SER A 3 13.79 0.37 13.65
CA SER A 3 12.57 0.09 12.91
C SER A 3 11.40 0.10 13.90
N LEU A 4 10.34 0.86 13.60
CA LEU A 4 9.10 0.84 14.38
C LEU A 4 8.40 -0.53 14.32
N CYS A 5 8.75 -1.35 13.33
CA CYS A 5 8.29 -2.72 13.17
C CYS A 5 9.51 -3.66 13.02
N PRO A 6 10.18 -4.01 14.13
CA PRO A 6 11.41 -4.80 14.10
C PRO A 6 11.21 -6.25 13.64
N ASP A 7 9.97 -6.73 13.65
CA ASP A 7 9.53 -8.03 13.13
C ASP A 7 9.38 -8.04 11.60
N LYS A 8 9.37 -6.87 10.95
CA LYS A 8 9.20 -6.75 9.50
C LYS A 8 10.53 -6.62 8.79
N GLN A 9 10.60 -7.19 7.58
CA GLN A 9 11.78 -7.08 6.70
C GLN A 9 11.80 -5.79 5.87
N TRP A 10 10.98 -4.80 6.23
CA TRP A 10 10.87 -3.54 5.52
C TRP A 10 12.15 -2.73 5.69
N GLN A 11 12.79 -2.40 4.58
CA GLN A 11 14.04 -1.64 4.56
C GLN A 11 13.79 -0.15 4.33
N THR A 12 12.69 0.16 3.65
CA THR A 12 12.25 1.53 3.37
C THR A 12 11.86 2.22 4.67
N LYS A 13 12.42 3.41 4.91
CA LYS A 13 12.06 4.24 6.06
C LYS A 13 10.59 4.69 5.90
N LEU A 14 9.80 4.62 6.98
CA LEU A 14 8.41 5.10 6.95
C LEU A 14 8.34 6.61 6.76
N SER A 15 7.56 7.08 5.78
CA SER A 15 7.13 8.48 5.64
C SER A 15 5.92 8.77 6.53
N SER A 16 5.33 9.96 6.44
CA SER A 16 4.07 10.26 7.12
C SER A 16 2.95 9.28 6.73
N ALA A 17 2.89 8.88 5.45
CA ALA A 17 1.91 7.90 4.97
C ALA A 17 2.13 6.52 5.60
N GLY A 18 3.37 6.02 5.59
CA GLY A 18 3.74 4.76 6.24
C GLY A 18 3.44 4.76 7.74
N LEU A 19 3.70 5.86 8.45
CA LEU A 19 3.41 5.99 9.89
C LEU A 19 1.91 5.91 10.18
N VAL A 20 1.08 6.60 9.39
CA VAL A 20 -0.39 6.52 9.49
C VAL A 20 -0.86 5.10 9.20
N TYR A 21 -0.30 4.45 8.17
CA TYR A 21 -0.63 3.07 7.83
C TYR A 21 -0.26 2.09 8.94
N VAL A 22 0.93 2.20 9.52
CA VAL A 22 1.36 1.31 10.62
C VAL A 22 0.45 1.45 11.84
N HIS A 23 -0.02 2.68 12.12
CA HIS A 23 -0.87 2.92 13.27
C HIS A 23 -2.33 2.48 13.05
N PHE A 24 -2.93 2.83 11.91
CA PHE A 24 -4.37 2.63 11.67
C PHE A 24 -4.69 1.50 10.69
N GLY A 25 -3.78 1.19 9.77
CA GLY A 25 -4.01 0.28 8.65
C GLY A 25 -4.44 -1.11 9.09
N LYS A 26 -3.82 -1.65 10.15
CA LYS A 26 -4.17 -2.98 10.68
C LYS A 26 -5.60 -3.04 11.20
N SER A 27 -6.04 -2.01 11.94
CA SER A 27 -7.41 -1.90 12.45
C SER A 27 -8.43 -1.73 11.32
N ILE A 28 -8.10 -0.93 10.31
CA ILE A 28 -8.95 -0.73 9.13
C ILE A 28 -9.12 -2.04 8.36
N ILE A 29 -8.01 -2.73 8.07
CA ILE A 29 -8.05 -4.02 7.35
C ILE A 29 -8.83 -5.06 8.16
N ALA A 30 -8.63 -5.14 9.48
CA ALA A 30 -9.39 -6.03 10.35
C ALA A 30 -10.91 -5.81 10.23
N GLN A 31 -11.34 -4.55 10.22
CA GLN A 31 -12.75 -4.18 10.05
C GLN A 31 -13.27 -4.58 8.67
N LEU A 32 -12.52 -4.31 7.59
CA LEU A 32 -12.89 -4.69 6.22
C LEU A 32 -13.03 -6.20 6.06
N LEU A 33 -12.21 -6.98 6.76
CA LEU A 33 -12.24 -8.44 6.76
C LEU A 33 -13.26 -9.05 7.72
N ASN A 34 -13.89 -8.25 8.57
CA ASN A 34 -14.68 -8.72 9.72
C ASN A 34 -13.90 -9.73 10.58
N LYS A 35 -12.64 -9.40 10.90
CA LYS A 35 -11.69 -10.20 11.67
C LYS A 35 -11.08 -9.40 12.82
N SER A 36 -10.38 -10.09 13.72
CA SER A 36 -9.57 -9.40 14.74
C SER A 36 -8.28 -8.84 14.10
N PRO A 37 -7.75 -7.71 14.60
CA PRO A 37 -6.43 -7.22 14.21
C PRO A 37 -5.32 -8.26 14.38
N GLU A 38 -5.42 -9.11 15.40
CA GLU A 38 -4.47 -10.16 15.74
C GLU A 38 -4.62 -11.42 14.87
N ASP A 39 -5.66 -11.51 14.03
CA ASP A 39 -5.85 -12.63 13.10
C ASP A 39 -4.64 -12.73 12.14
N PRO A 40 -4.06 -13.95 11.95
CA PRO A 40 -2.92 -14.14 11.04
C PRO A 40 -3.19 -13.71 9.60
N ILE A 41 -4.44 -13.82 9.13
CA ILE A 41 -4.86 -13.38 7.79
C ILE A 41 -4.83 -11.84 7.72
N THR A 42 -5.36 -11.16 8.74
CA THR A 42 -5.29 -9.70 8.85
C THR A 42 -3.84 -9.23 8.80
N SER A 43 -2.96 -9.88 9.57
CA SER A 43 -1.53 -9.56 9.59
C SER A 43 -0.87 -9.82 8.24
N SER A 44 -1.20 -10.92 7.56
CA SER A 44 -0.67 -11.22 6.23
C SER A 44 -1.13 -10.23 5.16
N ILE A 45 -2.39 -9.79 5.20
CA ILE A 45 -2.91 -8.80 4.25
C ILE A 45 -2.32 -7.42 4.53
N PHE A 46 -2.19 -7.05 5.80
CA PHE A 46 -1.51 -5.83 6.21
C PHE A 46 -0.07 -5.75 5.66
N ASP A 47 0.68 -6.85 5.75
CA ASP A 47 2.03 -6.90 5.20
C ASP A 47 2.03 -6.80 3.67
N LYS A 48 1.13 -7.51 3.00
CA LYS A 48 1.02 -7.48 1.53
C LYS A 48 0.63 -6.12 0.97
N VAL A 49 -0.29 -5.43 1.65
CA VAL A 49 -0.70 -4.06 1.27
C VAL A 49 0.45 -3.08 1.52
N TYR A 50 1.24 -3.25 2.58
CA TYR A 50 2.44 -2.42 2.73
C TYR A 50 3.42 -2.64 1.57
N GLU A 51 3.88 -3.87 1.38
CA GLU A 51 4.93 -4.25 0.43
C GLU A 51 4.63 -3.84 -1.02
N ASN A 52 3.35 -3.84 -1.41
CA ASN A 52 2.95 -3.68 -2.81
C ASN A 52 2.14 -2.40 -3.08
N PHE A 53 1.98 -1.53 -2.08
CA PHE A 53 1.25 -0.29 -2.24
C PHE A 53 1.84 0.85 -1.40
N VAL A 54 1.99 0.67 -0.09
CA VAL A 54 2.45 1.75 0.80
C VAL A 54 3.96 1.98 0.69
N GLU A 55 4.75 0.93 0.48
CA GLU A 55 6.21 1.03 0.40
C GLU A 55 6.68 1.92 -0.78
N GLU A 56 5.97 1.89 -1.91
CA GLU A 56 6.25 2.79 -3.04
C GLU A 56 6.12 4.26 -2.62
N ILE A 57 5.06 4.58 -1.86
CA ILE A 57 4.78 5.93 -1.38
C ILE A 57 5.88 6.37 -0.41
N ASP A 58 6.21 5.51 0.55
CA ASP A 58 7.29 5.77 1.51
C ASP A 58 8.64 5.98 0.82
N ALA A 59 8.97 5.15 -0.17
CA ALA A 59 10.22 5.27 -0.91
C ALA A 59 10.31 6.61 -1.66
N ILE A 60 9.24 7.00 -2.38
CA ILE A 60 9.16 8.27 -3.10
C ILE A 60 9.31 9.45 -2.14
N ASP A 61 8.57 9.45 -1.02
CA ASP A 61 8.59 10.54 -0.05
C ASP A 61 9.97 10.69 0.64
N ASN A 62 10.71 9.59 0.81
CA ASN A 62 12.06 9.61 1.36
C ASN A 62 13.14 9.86 0.28
N GLY A 63 12.77 10.07 -0.99
CA GLY A 63 13.70 10.29 -2.08
C GLY A 63 14.55 9.06 -2.44
N ILE A 64 14.05 7.86 -2.14
CA ILE A 64 14.72 6.60 -2.43
C ILE A 64 14.42 6.22 -3.89
N SER A 65 15.48 5.97 -4.67
CA SER A 65 15.34 5.51 -6.05
C SER A 65 14.99 4.02 -6.09
N GLN A 66 14.17 3.61 -7.06
CA GLN A 66 13.75 2.21 -7.22
C GLN A 66 14.93 1.26 -7.52
N THR A 67 16.01 1.77 -8.08
CA THR A 67 17.23 1.02 -8.40
C THR A 67 18.45 1.94 -8.25
N ASP A 68 19.62 1.35 -7.97
CA ASP A 68 20.88 2.08 -7.85
C ASP A 68 21.44 2.59 -9.21
N GLY A 69 20.91 2.09 -10.32
CA GLY A 69 21.32 2.46 -11.68
C GLY A 69 20.49 3.58 -12.31
N VAL A 70 20.93 4.06 -13.48
CA VAL A 70 20.13 5.02 -14.27
C VAL A 70 18.97 4.26 -14.94
N PRO A 71 17.70 4.61 -14.64
CA PRO A 71 16.57 3.94 -15.26
C PRO A 71 16.49 4.30 -16.75
N ARG A 72 16.01 3.37 -17.59
CA ARG A 72 15.83 3.61 -19.03
C ARG A 72 14.71 4.60 -19.35
N TYR A 73 13.74 4.72 -18.45
CA TYR A 73 12.60 5.63 -18.56
C TYR A 73 12.12 6.05 -17.18
N HIS A 74 11.39 7.16 -17.12
CA HIS A 74 10.80 7.69 -15.90
C HIS A 74 9.31 7.28 -15.80
N ILE A 75 8.88 6.80 -14.62
CA ILE A 75 7.47 6.52 -14.34
C ILE A 75 6.84 7.80 -13.79
N SER A 76 5.92 8.40 -14.54
CA SER A 76 5.21 9.63 -14.13
C SER A 76 3.79 9.40 -13.61
N THR A 77 3.38 8.14 -13.42
CA THR A 77 1.98 7.79 -13.11
C THR A 77 1.79 7.16 -11.74
N THR A 78 2.77 7.30 -10.84
CA THR A 78 2.70 6.80 -9.45
C THR A 78 1.52 7.42 -8.71
N LEU A 79 1.10 6.82 -7.58
CA LEU A 79 0.03 7.39 -6.77
C LEU A 79 0.35 8.83 -6.33
N SER A 80 1.58 9.07 -5.86
CA SER A 80 2.05 10.40 -5.47
C SER A 80 2.01 11.39 -6.64
N SER A 81 2.33 10.94 -7.86
CA SER A 81 2.21 11.78 -9.08
C SER A 81 0.75 12.12 -9.38
N ARG A 82 -0.16 11.15 -9.33
CA ARG A 82 -1.59 11.37 -9.56
C ARG A 82 -2.23 12.29 -8.53
N VAL A 83 -1.86 12.17 -7.26
CA VAL A 83 -2.26 13.11 -6.20
C VAL A 83 -1.72 14.51 -6.51
N SER A 84 -0.45 14.61 -6.91
CA SER A 84 0.16 15.89 -7.29
C SER A 84 -0.55 16.57 -8.46
N TYR A 85 -1.03 15.80 -9.44
CA TYR A 85 -1.79 16.33 -10.58
C TYR A 85 -3.14 16.93 -10.22
N LEU A 86 -3.66 16.62 -9.03
CA LEU A 86 -4.87 17.25 -8.51
C LEU A 86 -4.58 18.62 -7.89
N ASN A 87 -3.32 18.99 -7.64
CA ASN A 87 -2.98 20.32 -7.13
C ASN A 87 -3.24 21.43 -8.17
N PRO A 88 -3.61 22.64 -7.74
CA PRO A 88 -3.76 23.78 -8.64
C PRO A 88 -2.47 24.02 -9.44
N ALA A 89 -2.59 24.26 -10.74
CA ALA A 89 -1.44 24.71 -11.51
C ALA A 89 -1.07 26.14 -11.07
N TRP A 90 0.22 26.48 -11.16
CA TRP A 90 0.74 27.77 -10.71
C TRP A 90 0.06 28.99 -11.38
N ASN A 91 -0.52 28.79 -12.57
CA ASN A 91 -1.21 29.81 -13.35
C ASN A 91 -2.74 29.73 -13.26
N GLN A 92 -3.30 28.88 -12.41
CA GLN A 92 -4.74 28.81 -12.17
C GLN A 92 -5.14 29.74 -11.01
N GLY A 93 -5.97 30.75 -11.31
CA GLY A 93 -6.52 31.63 -10.29
C GLY A 93 -7.66 30.99 -9.50
N ASN A 94 -7.75 31.36 -8.21
CA ASN A 94 -8.87 31.10 -7.29
C ASN A 94 -9.46 29.68 -7.35
N VAL A 95 -8.60 28.68 -7.16
CA VAL A 95 -9.00 27.28 -7.14
C VAL A 95 -9.33 26.86 -5.71
N ASP A 96 -10.48 26.22 -5.52
CA ASP A 96 -10.84 25.60 -4.24
C ASP A 96 -9.96 24.37 -3.98
N ALA A 97 -9.04 24.51 -3.02
CA ALA A 97 -8.12 23.48 -2.59
C ALA A 97 -8.85 22.32 -1.89
N ASP A 98 -9.93 22.59 -1.16
CA ASP A 98 -10.67 21.57 -0.41
C ASP A 98 -11.38 20.62 -1.38
N THR A 99 -12.02 21.15 -2.42
CA THR A 99 -12.63 20.30 -3.47
C THR A 99 -11.61 19.35 -4.10
N ARG A 100 -10.38 19.80 -4.35
CA ARG A 100 -9.32 18.96 -4.93
C ARG A 100 -8.77 17.94 -3.95
N PHE A 101 -8.64 18.32 -2.68
CA PHE A 101 -8.26 17.42 -1.61
C PHE A 101 -9.25 16.26 -1.48
N HIS A 102 -10.56 16.54 -1.49
CA HIS A 102 -11.59 15.48 -1.45
C HIS A 102 -11.51 14.55 -2.65
N LYS A 103 -11.25 15.08 -3.86
CA LYS A 103 -11.02 14.23 -5.05
C LYS A 103 -9.79 13.33 -4.89
N ALA A 104 -8.71 13.85 -4.30
CA ALA A 104 -7.52 13.05 -4.02
C ALA A 104 -7.82 11.96 -2.99
N MET A 105 -8.56 12.28 -1.92
CA MET A 105 -8.99 11.32 -0.91
C MET A 105 -9.84 10.20 -1.51
N GLU A 106 -10.81 10.53 -2.36
CA GLU A 106 -11.66 9.54 -3.03
C GLU A 106 -10.83 8.59 -3.90
N MET A 107 -9.93 9.14 -4.72
CA MET A 107 -9.05 8.35 -5.59
C MET A 107 -8.12 7.43 -4.80
N VAL A 108 -7.42 7.96 -3.79
CA VAL A 108 -6.49 7.18 -2.95
C VAL A 108 -7.24 6.13 -2.15
N GLY A 109 -8.41 6.50 -1.58
CA GLY A 109 -9.25 5.60 -0.81
C GLY A 109 -9.79 4.44 -1.65
N ALA A 110 -10.27 4.72 -2.86
CA ALA A 110 -10.76 3.68 -3.77
C ALA A 110 -9.64 2.70 -4.14
N GLU A 111 -8.44 3.20 -4.44
CA GLU A 111 -7.30 2.34 -4.77
C GLU A 111 -6.84 1.50 -3.58
N PHE A 112 -6.79 2.08 -2.37
CA PHE A 112 -6.49 1.34 -1.16
C PHE A 112 -7.48 0.20 -0.92
N LEU A 113 -8.78 0.47 -1.02
CA LEU A 113 -9.82 -0.55 -0.87
C LEU A 113 -9.68 -1.65 -1.91
N ASP A 114 -9.43 -1.30 -3.16
CA ASP A 114 -9.22 -2.27 -4.24
C ASP A 114 -7.99 -3.16 -3.99
N ARG A 115 -6.89 -2.61 -3.44
CA ARG A 115 -5.73 -3.41 -3.00
C ARG A 115 -6.08 -4.38 -1.89
N VAL A 116 -6.80 -3.94 -0.87
CA VAL A 116 -7.24 -4.82 0.23
C VAL A 116 -8.15 -5.92 -0.29
N SER A 117 -9.14 -5.58 -1.13
CA SER A 117 -10.06 -6.55 -1.75
C SER A 117 -9.31 -7.55 -2.64
N TYR A 118 -8.35 -7.10 -3.45
CA TYR A 118 -7.52 -8.01 -4.25
C TYR A 118 -6.81 -9.06 -3.38
N TYR A 119 -6.17 -8.64 -2.29
CA TYR A 119 -5.47 -9.57 -1.42
C TYR A 119 -6.41 -10.54 -0.69
N THR A 120 -7.62 -10.08 -0.38
CA THR A 120 -8.65 -10.86 0.32
C THR A 120 -9.33 -11.86 -0.59
N ASP A 121 -9.79 -11.41 -1.75
CA ASP A 121 -10.75 -12.14 -2.59
C ASP A 121 -10.06 -12.93 -3.70
N SER A 122 -8.83 -12.54 -4.08
CA SER A 122 -8.08 -13.20 -5.15
C SER A 122 -6.80 -13.88 -4.65
N TRP A 123 -5.91 -13.14 -3.99
CA TRP A 123 -4.60 -13.68 -3.59
C TRP A 123 -4.71 -14.75 -2.50
N LEU A 124 -5.49 -14.52 -1.44
CA LEU A 124 -5.60 -15.45 -0.31
C LEU A 124 -6.23 -16.80 -0.70
N PRO A 125 -7.32 -16.85 -1.51
CA PRO A 125 -7.84 -18.11 -2.02
C PRO A 125 -6.83 -18.85 -2.91
N ALA A 126 -6.15 -18.14 -3.80
CA ALA A 126 -5.13 -18.72 -4.67
C ALA A 126 -3.97 -19.31 -3.84
N ARG A 127 -3.49 -18.57 -2.84
CA ARG A 127 -2.47 -19.04 -1.90
C ARG A 127 -2.90 -20.33 -1.20
N THR A 128 -4.14 -20.39 -0.72
CA THR A 128 -4.69 -21.57 -0.04
C THR A 128 -4.69 -22.81 -0.94
N LEU A 129 -5.00 -22.65 -2.23
CA LEU A 129 -4.94 -23.75 -3.21
C LEU A 129 -3.51 -24.26 -3.41
N VAL A 130 -2.55 -23.34 -3.56
CA VAL A 130 -1.13 -23.68 -3.73
C VAL A 130 -0.59 -24.38 -2.49
N GLU A 131 -0.90 -23.89 -1.28
CA GLU A 131 -0.50 -24.52 -0.03
C GLU A 131 -1.04 -25.95 0.08
N LYS A 132 -2.32 -26.18 -0.28
CA LYS A 132 -2.91 -27.53 -0.31
C LYS A 132 -2.21 -28.45 -1.32
N ALA A 133 -1.93 -27.95 -2.53
CA ALA A 133 -1.25 -28.73 -3.56
C ALA A 133 0.18 -29.11 -3.12
N LEU A 134 0.91 -28.18 -2.52
CA LEU A 134 2.25 -28.42 -1.98
C LEU A 134 2.24 -29.45 -0.84
N ALA A 135 1.28 -29.36 0.08
CA ALA A 135 1.12 -30.35 1.16
C ALA A 135 0.72 -31.74 0.62
N GLY A 136 0.00 -31.79 -0.50
CA GLY A 136 -0.41 -33.02 -1.18
C GLY A 136 0.63 -33.60 -2.13
N ARG A 137 1.76 -32.92 -2.40
CA ARG A 137 2.65 -33.25 -3.53
C ARG A 137 3.29 -34.64 -3.51
N PHE A 138 3.28 -35.32 -2.36
CA PHE A 138 3.82 -36.67 -2.19
C PHE A 138 2.75 -37.73 -1.88
N LYS A 139 1.48 -37.35 -1.85
CA LYS A 139 0.37 -38.29 -1.66
C LYS A 139 0.11 -38.96 -3.01
N THR A 140 0.36 -40.26 -3.08
CA THR A 140 0.11 -41.13 -4.25
C THR A 140 -1.35 -41.53 -4.32
#